data_AF-A0A3C2AZW1-F1
#
_entry.id   AF-A0A3C2AZW1-F1
#
_cell.length_a   1.000
_cell.length_b   1.000
_cell.length_c   1.000
_cell.angle_alpha   90.00
_cell.angle_beta   90.00
_cell.angle_gamma   90.00
#
_symmetry.space_group_name_H-M   'P 1'
#
loop_
_entity.id
_entity.type
_entity.pdbx_description
1 polymer ?
#
loop_
_entity_poly.entity_id
_entity_poly.type
_entity_poly.pdbx_seq_one_letter_code
_entity_poly.pdbx_strand_id
1 'polypeptide(L)'
;MQLPEETTADLCRRLARIEGQVRGLQAMIKDGRECREIVAQLSAAGKALDQVGFKLLATGMVTCLNNPEKAAEAGFDPEEVERLFLKLA
;
A
#
# COMPACT_ATOMS: atom_id res chain seq x y z
N MET A 1 11.53 -6.44 10.42
CA MET A 1 10.19 -6.20 11.01
C MET A 1 9.24 -7.31 10.58
N GLN A 2 8.51 -7.92 11.50
CA GLN A 2 7.32 -8.74 11.18
C GLN A 2 6.08 -7.92 11.47
N LEU A 3 5.16 -7.85 10.51
CA LEU A 3 3.87 -7.18 10.71
C LEU A 3 2.97 -8.03 11.62
N PRO A 4 2.08 -7.41 12.42
CA PRO A 4 1.03 -8.15 13.11
C PRO A 4 0.22 -9.00 12.12
N GLU A 5 -0.17 -10.21 12.54
CA GLU A 5 -0.93 -11.13 11.67
C GLU A 5 -2.23 -10.51 11.16
N GLU A 6 -2.94 -9.77 12.01
CA GLU A 6 -4.16 -9.04 11.63
C GLU A 6 -3.90 -8.00 10.55
N THR A 7 -2.84 -7.19 10.70
CA THR A 7 -2.45 -6.20 9.70
C THR A 7 -2.10 -6.89 8.38
N THR A 8 -1.36 -7.98 8.43
CA THR A 8 -0.98 -8.77 7.25
C THR A 8 -2.23 -9.26 6.51
N ALA A 9 -3.19 -9.86 7.22
CA ALA A 9 -4.42 -10.35 6.64
C ALA A 9 -5.29 -9.23 6.02
N ASP A 10 -5.35 -8.05 6.65
CA ASP A 10 -6.05 -6.89 6.07
C ASP A 10 -5.37 -6.36 4.80
N LEU A 11 -4.05 -6.19 4.82
CA LEU A 11 -3.30 -5.73 3.64
C LEU A 11 -3.45 -6.70 2.47
N CYS A 12 -3.33 -8.01 2.72
CA CYS A 12 -3.55 -9.04 1.69
C CYS A 12 -4.97 -8.98 1.10
N ARG A 13 -6.01 -8.79 1.92
CA ARG A 13 -7.39 -8.65 1.42
C ARG A 13 -7.57 -7.41 0.54
N ARG A 14 -6.91 -6.30 0.85
CA ARG A 14 -6.94 -5.07 0.03
C ARG A 14 -6.20 -5.28 -1.29
N LEU A 15 -5.01 -5.87 -1.24
CA LEU A 15 -4.23 -6.20 -2.43
C LEU A 15 -4.97 -7.13 -3.38
N ALA A 16 -5.68 -8.15 -2.87
CA ALA A 16 -6.51 -9.04 -3.68
C ALA A 16 -7.64 -8.30 -4.42
N ARG A 17 -8.22 -7.25 -3.82
CA ARG A 17 -9.21 -6.40 -4.49
C ARG A 17 -8.56 -5.56 -5.59
N ILE A 18 -7.39 -4.99 -5.32
CA ILE A 18 -6.61 -4.20 -6.29
C ILE A 18 -6.20 -5.08 -7.49
N GLU A 19 -5.79 -6.33 -7.26
CA GLU A 19 -5.53 -7.31 -8.32
C GLU A 19 -6.76 -7.49 -9.23
N GLY A 20 -7.95 -7.58 -8.64
CA GLY A 20 -9.22 -7.59 -9.38
C GLY A 20 -9.44 -6.33 -10.23
N GLN A 21 -9.14 -5.15 -9.68
CA GLN A 21 -9.23 -3.88 -10.41
C GLN A 21 -8.23 -3.83 -11.59
N VAL A 22 -6.99 -4.28 -11.38
CA VAL A 22 -5.96 -4.33 -12.42
C VAL A 22 -6.35 -5.30 -13.54
N ARG A 23 -6.90 -6.47 -13.21
CA ARG A 23 -7.47 -7.37 -14.22
C ARG A 23 -8.62 -6.72 -14.99
N GLY A 24 -9.50 -6.00 -14.30
CA GLY A 24 -10.58 -5.23 -14.93
C GLY A 24 -10.07 -4.19 -15.91
N LEU A 25 -9.02 -3.43 -15.54
CA LEU A 25 -8.37 -2.46 -16.42
C LEU A 25 -7.81 -3.10 -17.69
N GLN A 26 -7.17 -4.26 -17.58
CA GLN A 26 -6.67 -5.00 -18.74
C GLN A 26 -7.80 -5.41 -19.68
N ALA A 27 -8.95 -5.85 -19.15
CA ALA A 27 -10.13 -6.18 -19.95
C ALA A 27 -10.69 -4.93 -20.66
N MET A 28 -10.87 -3.82 -19.92
CA MET A 28 -11.36 -2.56 -20.50
C MET A 28 -10.51 -2.07 -21.67
N ILE A 29 -9.18 -2.19 -21.56
CA ILE A 29 -8.26 -1.81 -22.64
C ILE A 29 -8.43 -2.72 -23.86
N LYS A 30 -8.51 -4.04 -23.65
CA LYS A 30 -8.71 -5.02 -24.74
C LYS A 30 -10.06 -4.85 -25.43
N ASP A 31 -11.08 -4.47 -24.69
CA ASP A 31 -12.44 -4.22 -25.20
C ASP A 31 -12.57 -2.84 -25.88
N GLY A 32 -11.52 -2.03 -25.91
CA GLY A 32 -11.53 -0.70 -26.53
C GLY A 32 -12.45 0.30 -25.82
N ARG A 33 -12.59 0.19 -24.50
CA ARG A 33 -13.42 1.11 -23.69
C ARG A 33 -12.96 2.56 -23.80
N GLU A 34 -13.88 3.48 -23.52
CA GLU A 34 -13.60 4.91 -23.52
C GLU A 34 -12.46 5.29 -22.56
N CYS A 35 -11.57 6.17 -23.04
CA CYS A 35 -10.36 6.56 -22.31
C CYS A 35 -10.69 7.15 -20.92
N ARG A 36 -11.76 7.95 -20.83
CA ARG A 36 -12.20 8.56 -19.56
C ARG A 36 -12.59 7.51 -18.52
N GLU A 37 -13.21 6.42 -18.95
CA GLU A 37 -13.63 5.34 -18.05
C GLU A 37 -12.42 4.55 -17.54
N ILE A 38 -11.47 4.26 -18.42
CA ILE A 38 -10.23 3.58 -18.06
C ILE A 38 -9.43 4.43 -17.05
N VAL A 39 -9.27 5.73 -17.32
CA VAL A 39 -8.56 6.65 -16.42
C VAL A 39 -9.25 6.75 -15.05
N ALA A 40 -10.59 6.76 -15.01
CA ALA A 40 -11.33 6.77 -13.75
C ALA A 40 -11.05 5.50 -12.91
N GLN A 41 -11.07 4.33 -13.55
CA GLN A 41 -10.76 3.06 -12.87
C GLN A 41 -9.29 2.96 -12.47
N LEU A 42 -8.38 3.46 -13.29
CA LEU A 42 -6.95 3.51 -13.00
C LEU A 42 -6.67 4.38 -11.78
N SER A 43 -7.29 5.56 -11.72
CA SER A 43 -7.19 6.46 -10.57
C SER A 43 -7.74 5.81 -9.29
N ALA A 44 -8.85 5.07 -9.40
CA ALA A 44 -9.41 4.35 -8.25
C ALA A 44 -8.48 3.24 -7.74
N ALA A 45 -7.86 2.47 -8.65
CA ALA A 45 -6.89 1.44 -8.31
C ALA A 45 -5.62 2.03 -7.68
N GLY A 46 -5.11 3.14 -8.25
CA GLY A 46 -3.97 3.88 -7.68
C GLY A 46 -4.22 4.34 -6.25
N LYS A 47 -5.35 5.04 -6.00
CA LYS A 47 -5.73 5.48 -4.65
C LYS A 47 -5.88 4.32 -3.66
N ALA A 48 -6.41 3.18 -4.11
CA ALA A 48 -6.52 2.00 -3.26
C ALA A 48 -5.13 1.43 -2.90
N LEU A 49 -4.17 1.48 -3.83
CA LEU A 49 -2.79 1.07 -3.59
C LEU A 49 -2.06 2.03 -2.63
N ASP A 50 -2.25 3.34 -2.80
CA ASP A 50 -1.68 4.36 -1.89
C ASP A 50 -2.15 4.11 -0.44
N GLN A 51 -3.45 3.82 -0.26
CA GLN A 51 -4.00 3.49 1.06
C GLN A 51 -3.37 2.24 1.69
N VAL A 52 -3.02 1.23 0.89
CA VAL A 52 -2.29 0.05 1.37
C VAL A 52 -0.88 0.45 1.82
N GLY A 53 -0.18 1.27 1.02
CA GLY A 53 1.15 1.79 1.36
C GLY A 53 1.15 2.61 2.66
N PHE A 54 0.21 3.53 2.83
CA PHE A 54 0.08 4.33 4.05
C PHE A 54 -0.24 3.48 5.28
N LYS A 55 -1.11 2.46 5.14
CA LYS A 55 -1.43 1.56 6.25
C LYS A 55 -0.24 0.70 6.67
N LEU A 56 0.55 0.24 5.70
CA LEU A 56 1.78 -0.49 5.94
C LEU A 56 2.78 0.37 6.73
N LEU A 57 3.05 1.59 6.27
CA LEU A 57 3.96 2.50 6.96
C LEU A 57 3.47 2.94 8.35
N ALA A 58 2.19 3.24 8.50
CA ALA A 58 1.62 3.59 9.79
C ALA A 58 1.82 2.47 10.82
N THR A 59 1.70 1.20 10.39
CA THR A 59 1.98 0.04 11.26
C THR A 59 3.45 -0.03 11.64
N GLY A 60 4.35 0.25 10.68
CA GLY A 60 5.78 0.35 10.95
C GLY A 60 6.10 1.44 11.97
N MET A 61 5.55 2.64 11.79
CA MET A 61 5.75 3.79 12.67
C MET A 61 5.27 3.53 14.10
N VAL A 62 4.09 2.91 14.28
CA VAL A 62 3.59 2.50 15.60
C VAL A 62 4.55 1.51 16.27
N THR A 63 5.14 0.59 15.50
CA THR A 63 6.13 -0.36 16.01
C THR A 63 7.41 0.35 16.47
N CYS A 64 7.90 1.31 15.69
CA CYS A 64 9.06 2.14 16.04
C CYS A 64 8.84 2.93 17.32
N LEU A 65 7.65 3.56 17.48
CA LEU A 65 7.30 4.32 18.67
C LEU A 65 7.19 3.44 19.93
N ASN A 66 6.69 2.21 19.78
CA ASN A 66 6.51 1.30 20.91
C ASN A 66 7.80 0.55 21.30
N ASN A 67 8.74 0.34 20.38
CA ASN A 67 9.98 -0.40 20.60
C ASN A 67 11.16 0.21 19.82
N PRO A 68 11.64 1.41 20.19
CA PRO A 68 12.61 2.16 19.39
C PRO A 68 13.95 1.43 19.21
N GLU A 69 14.46 0.77 20.26
CA GLU A 69 15.73 0.02 20.19
C GLU A 69 15.64 -1.16 19.20
N LYS A 70 14.59 -1.97 19.30
CA LYS A 70 14.36 -3.10 18.38
C LYS A 70 14.10 -2.65 16.94
N ALA A 71 13.45 -1.50 16.77
CA ALA A 71 13.19 -0.94 15.46
C ALA A 71 14.49 -0.44 14.81
N ALA A 72 15.36 0.23 15.57
CA ALA A 72 16.69 0.64 15.12
C ALA A 72 17.59 -0.55 14.76
N GLU A 73 17.61 -1.61 15.58
CA GLU A 73 18.33 -2.87 15.26
C GLU A 73 17.84 -3.52 13.96
N ALA A 74 16.56 -3.37 13.65
CA ALA A 74 15.95 -3.86 12.41
C ALA A 74 16.11 -2.91 11.22
N GLY A 75 16.85 -1.81 11.36
CA GLY A 75 17.04 -0.79 10.31
C GLY A 75 15.78 0.02 10.01
N PHE A 76 14.87 0.13 10.97
CA PHE A 76 13.62 0.90 10.91
C PHE A 76 13.63 1.99 12.00
N ASP A 77 14.64 2.84 11.99
CA ASP A 77 14.65 4.04 12.82
C ASP A 77 13.67 5.12 12.28
N PRO A 78 13.39 6.18 13.05
CA PRO A 78 12.48 7.24 12.62
C PRO A 78 12.87 7.93 11.30
N GLU A 79 14.16 8.08 11.02
CA GLU A 79 14.65 8.71 9.78
C GLU A 79 14.33 7.83 8.56
N GLU A 80 14.51 6.52 8.69
CA GLU A 80 14.15 5.57 7.64
C GLU A 80 12.64 5.53 7.40
N VAL A 81 11.82 5.55 8.46
CA VAL A 81 10.35 5.58 8.33
C VAL A 81 9.89 6.86 7.63
N GLU A 82 10.46 8.01 7.98
CA GLU A 82 10.19 9.28 7.30
C GLU A 82 10.58 9.20 5.82
N ARG A 83 11.76 8.66 5.51
CA ARG A 83 12.22 8.48 4.12
C ARG A 83 11.28 7.60 3.32
N LEU A 84 10.78 6.51 3.90
CA LEU A 84 9.83 5.62 3.23
C LEU A 84 8.48 6.30 3.03
N PHE A 85 8.02 7.12 3.98
CA PHE A 85 6.81 7.91 3.85
C PHE A 85 6.87 8.90 2.69
N LEU A 86 7.97 9.65 2.58
CA LEU A 86 8.17 10.61 1.49
C LEU A 86 8.26 9.96 0.10
N LYS A 87 8.58 8.66 0.00
CA LYS A 87 8.55 7.92 -1.27
C LYS A 87 7.14 7.51 -1.71
N LEU A 88 6.19 7.50 -0.78
CA LEU A 88 4.79 7.13 -1.02
C LEU A 88 3.87 8.36 -1.16
N ALA A 89 4.37 9.56 -0.83
CA ALA A 89 3.65 10.83 -0.88
C ALA A 89 3.75 11.54 -2.23
#